data_AF-A0A5J4QAE1-F1
#
_entry.id   AF-A0A5J4QAE1-F1
#
_cell.length_a   1.000
_cell.length_b   1.000
_cell.length_c   1.000
_cell.angle_alpha   90.00
_cell.angle_beta   90.00
_cell.angle_gamma   90.00
#
_symmetry.space_group_name_H-M   'P 1'
#
loop_
_entity.id
_entity.type
_entity.pdbx_description
1 polymer ?
#
loop_
_entity_poly.entity_id
_entity_poly.type
_entity_poly.pdbx_seq_one_letter_code
_entity_poly.pdbx_strand_id
1 'polypeptide(L)'
;RESIYFEELALIYDIVKDDNPTKQVYISAEDIQTALLQKKDADDKKPKSQPAVKRDEQNAILEIDLHIDALLDNITGMEKKDILEYQLNKFYEVMELYKKKREQKIVFIHGKGDGVLRKRLMDELRRKYGTCKYQDASFKEYGFGATMVIIK
;
A
#
# COMPACT_ATOMS: atom_id res chain seq x y z
N ARG A 1 -31.29 -4.50 12.86
CA ARG A 1 -30.75 -4.74 14.21
C ARG A 1 -29.35 -4.18 14.23
N GLU A 2 -28.92 -3.59 15.33
CA GLU A 2 -27.51 -3.22 15.48
C GLU A 2 -26.66 -4.48 15.43
N SER A 3 -25.56 -4.43 14.67
CA SER A 3 -24.63 -5.53 14.52
C SER A 3 -23.26 -5.06 14.96
N ILE A 4 -22.54 -5.89 15.71
CA ILE A 4 -21.13 -5.61 16.03
C ILE A 4 -20.21 -5.67 14.80
N TYR A 5 -20.71 -6.19 13.68
CA TYR A 5 -19.95 -6.36 12.44
C TYR A 5 -20.19 -5.24 11.42
N PHE A 6 -21.29 -4.50 11.55
CA PHE A 6 -21.69 -3.47 10.60
C PHE A 6 -22.02 -2.19 11.35
N GLU A 7 -21.47 -1.07 10.91
CA GLU A 7 -21.74 0.25 11.48
C GLU A 7 -23.18 0.72 11.20
N GLU A 8 -23.82 0.13 10.19
CA GLU A 8 -25.20 0.42 9.81
C GLU A 8 -26.19 -0.63 10.33
N LEU A 9 -27.48 -0.27 10.31
CA LEU A 9 -28.55 -1.20 10.68
C LEU A 9 -28.57 -2.39 9.73
N ALA A 10 -28.25 -3.57 10.25
CA ALA A 10 -28.20 -4.81 9.50
C ALA A 10 -29.50 -5.62 9.63
N LEU A 11 -29.84 -6.33 8.56
CA LEU A 11 -30.88 -7.35 8.59
C LEU A 11 -30.24 -8.66 9.07
N ILE A 12 -30.51 -9.03 10.32
CA ILE A 12 -29.94 -10.24 10.95
C ILE A 12 -31.01 -11.34 10.91
N TYR A 13 -30.67 -12.46 10.28
CA TYR A 13 -31.50 -13.67 10.24
C TYR A 13 -30.91 -14.75 11.13
N ASP A 14 -31.69 -15.20 12.09
CA ASP A 14 -31.34 -16.33 12.94
C ASP A 14 -31.69 -17.63 12.18
N ILE A 15 -30.68 -18.43 11.84
CA ILE A 15 -30.86 -19.69 11.08
C ILE A 15 -31.46 -20.79 11.98
N VAL A 16 -31.08 -20.77 13.27
CA VAL A 16 -31.59 -21.66 14.32
C VAL A 16 -31.70 -20.83 15.59
N LYS A 17 -32.82 -20.98 16.31
CA LYS A 17 -33.00 -20.35 17.62
C LYS A 17 -33.55 -21.40 18.58
N ASP A 18 -32.90 -21.56 19.74
CA ASP A 18 -33.29 -22.51 20.78
C ASP A 18 -33.51 -23.94 20.23
N ASP A 19 -32.53 -24.45 19.47
CA ASP A 19 -32.51 -25.77 18.80
C ASP A 19 -33.66 -26.06 17.81
N ASN A 20 -34.45 -25.04 17.44
CA ASN A 20 -35.52 -25.20 16.46
C ASN A 20 -35.21 -24.37 15.19
N PRO A 21 -35.33 -24.95 13.97
CA PRO A 21 -35.13 -24.21 12.74
C PRO A 21 -36.21 -23.14 12.55
N THR A 22 -35.78 -21.89 12.39
CA THR A 22 -36.67 -20.74 12.16
C THR A 22 -37.14 -20.73 10.70
N LYS A 23 -38.46 -20.58 10.47
CA LYS A 23 -39.05 -20.51 9.12
C LYS A 23 -38.48 -19.33 8.33
N GLN A 24 -38.00 -19.61 7.11
CA GLN A 24 -37.56 -18.59 6.16
C GLN A 24 -38.76 -17.75 5.72
N VAL A 25 -38.64 -16.43 5.83
CA VAL A 25 -39.64 -15.48 5.34
C VAL A 25 -39.55 -15.47 3.80
N TYR A 26 -40.63 -15.87 3.13
CA TYR A 26 -40.72 -15.80 1.67
C TYR A 26 -41.03 -14.36 1.27
N ILE A 27 -40.04 -13.67 0.71
CA ILE A 27 -40.22 -12.32 0.18
C ILE A 27 -40.29 -12.45 -1.34
N SER A 28 -41.32 -11.88 -1.97
CA SER A 28 -41.46 -11.91 -3.43
C SER A 28 -40.37 -11.04 -4.08
N ALA A 29 -39.92 -11.43 -5.28
CA ALA A 29 -38.94 -10.65 -6.02
C ALA A 29 -39.45 -9.23 -6.37
N GLU A 30 -40.76 -9.08 -6.53
CA GLU A 30 -41.45 -7.84 -6.87
C GLU A 30 -41.41 -6.86 -5.69
N ASP A 31 -41.61 -7.34 -4.46
CA ASP A 31 -41.49 -6.52 -3.24
C ASP A 31 -40.06 -6.01 -3.04
N ILE A 32 -39.06 -6.87 -3.33
CA ILE A 32 -37.63 -6.52 -3.25
C ILE A 32 -37.30 -5.42 -4.27
N GLN A 33 -37.79 -5.56 -5.51
CA GLN A 33 -37.55 -4.59 -6.57
C GLN A 33 -38.13 -3.23 -6.20
N THR A 34 -39.37 -3.21 -5.69
CA THR A 34 -40.06 -1.97 -5.31
C THR A 34 -39.33 -1.24 -4.17
N ALA A 35 -38.85 -1.98 -3.17
CA ALA A 35 -38.07 -1.44 -2.06
C ALA A 35 -36.69 -0.90 -2.50
N LEU A 36 -36.03 -1.53 -3.47
CA LEU A 36 -34.75 -1.07 -4.04
C LEU A 36 -34.89 0.23 -4.84
N LEU A 37 -36.02 0.41 -5.53
CA LEU A 37 -36.31 1.63 -6.27
C LEU A 37 -36.63 2.81 -5.35
N GLN A 38 -37.31 2.59 -4.22
CA GLN A 38 -37.63 3.64 -3.24
C GLN A 38 -36.43 4.13 -2.43
N LYS A 39 -35.36 3.32 -2.31
CA LYS A 39 -34.17 3.67 -1.51
C LYS A 39 -33.11 4.51 -2.25
N LYS A 40 -33.36 4.87 -3.51
CA LYS A 40 -32.37 5.58 -4.35
C LYS A 40 -32.19 7.07 -4.03
N ASP A 41 -33.11 7.71 -3.32
CA ASP A 41 -33.04 9.16 -3.05
C ASP A 41 -32.38 9.51 -1.70
N ALA A 42 -31.80 8.54 -0.98
CA ALA A 42 -31.27 8.75 0.37
C ALA A 42 -29.83 8.26 0.58
N ASP A 43 -29.01 8.11 -0.47
CA ASP A 43 -27.58 7.84 -0.25
C ASP A 43 -26.64 8.30 -1.37
N ASP A 44 -26.64 9.60 -1.67
CA ASP A 44 -25.49 10.31 -2.25
C ASP A 44 -24.38 10.56 -1.19
N LYS A 45 -24.32 9.75 -0.14
CA LYS A 45 -23.21 9.72 0.80
C LYS A 45 -22.43 8.43 0.61
N LYS A 46 -21.83 8.31 -0.58
CA LYS A 46 -20.61 7.52 -0.78
C LYS A 46 -19.78 7.65 0.51
N PRO A 47 -19.43 6.54 1.21
CA PRO A 47 -18.70 6.64 2.45
C PRO A 47 -17.47 7.47 2.12
N LYS A 48 -17.39 8.67 2.69
CA LYS A 48 -16.17 9.46 2.63
C LYS A 48 -15.18 8.54 3.31
N SER A 49 -14.38 7.82 2.52
CA SER A 49 -13.20 7.13 3.02
C SER A 49 -12.55 8.17 3.89
N GLN A 50 -12.54 7.95 5.21
CA GLN A 50 -11.92 8.91 6.11
C GLN A 50 -10.54 9.11 5.52
N PRO A 51 -10.15 10.33 5.09
CA PRO A 51 -8.84 10.54 4.53
C PRO A 51 -7.90 10.03 5.61
N ALA A 52 -7.16 8.95 5.28
CA ALA A 52 -6.15 8.41 6.16
C ALA A 52 -5.37 9.61 6.68
N VAL A 53 -5.45 9.80 8.00
CA VAL A 53 -4.97 10.97 8.73
C VAL A 53 -3.76 11.52 7.99
N LYS A 54 -3.90 12.72 7.40
CA LYS A 54 -2.80 13.44 6.79
C LYS A 54 -1.77 13.67 7.89
N ARG A 55 -0.88 12.70 8.08
CA ARG A 55 0.29 12.83 8.94
C ARG A 55 1.22 13.74 8.17
N ASP A 56 1.05 15.02 8.45
CA ASP A 56 1.95 16.13 8.25
C ASP A 56 2.57 16.21 6.85
N GLU A 57 2.14 17.24 6.12
CA GLU A 57 2.83 17.81 4.94
C GLU A 57 4.30 18.18 5.22
N GLN A 58 4.78 18.04 6.47
CA GLN A 58 6.16 18.26 6.88
C GLN A 58 7.13 17.15 6.47
N ASN A 59 6.65 15.94 6.15
CA ASN A 59 7.47 14.83 5.68
C ASN A 59 7.14 14.47 4.23
N ALA A 60 7.46 15.39 3.31
CA ALA A 60 7.37 15.14 1.88
C ALA A 60 8.11 13.83 1.54
N ILE A 61 7.39 12.86 0.96
CA ILE A 61 7.96 11.59 0.55
C ILE A 61 8.91 11.88 -0.62
N LEU A 62 10.17 11.50 -0.47
CA LEU A 62 11.16 11.67 -1.52
C LEU A 62 11.20 10.41 -2.40
N GLU A 63 10.84 10.55 -3.66
CA GLU A 63 10.93 9.46 -4.64
C GLU A 63 12.30 9.50 -5.33
N ILE A 64 12.97 8.36 -5.34
CA ILE A 64 14.28 8.17 -5.98
C ILE A 64 14.18 6.97 -6.91
N ASP A 65 14.35 7.22 -8.20
CA ASP A 65 14.47 6.16 -9.19
C ASP A 65 15.88 5.56 -9.18
N LEU A 66 15.94 4.23 -9.02
CA LEU A 66 17.15 3.42 -9.10
C LEU A 66 17.13 2.52 -10.35
N HIS A 67 16.15 2.65 -11.24
CA HIS A 67 16.07 1.84 -12.44
C HIS A 67 17.19 2.20 -13.42
N ILE A 68 17.73 1.19 -14.11
CA ILE A 68 18.89 1.43 -14.99
C ILE A 68 18.53 2.24 -16.24
N ASP A 69 17.31 2.09 -16.75
CA ASP A 69 16.83 2.88 -17.89
C ASP A 69 16.74 4.38 -17.58
N ALA A 70 16.64 4.75 -16.30
CA ALA A 70 16.71 6.14 -15.84
C ALA A 70 18.15 6.63 -15.59
N LEU A 71 19.13 5.72 -15.54
CA LEU A 71 20.50 6.00 -15.12
C LEU A 71 21.52 5.97 -16.28
N LEU A 72 21.29 5.18 -17.34
CA LEU A 72 22.21 5.07 -18.48
C LEU A 72 21.47 4.85 -19.81
N ASP A 73 21.75 5.70 -20.81
CA ASP A 73 21.23 5.55 -22.18
C ASP A 73 21.85 4.36 -22.95
N ASN A 74 22.94 3.77 -22.44
CA ASN A 74 23.67 2.70 -23.13
C ASN A 74 24.27 1.69 -22.14
N ILE A 75 23.58 0.57 -21.95
CA ILE A 75 23.98 -0.60 -21.13
C ILE A 75 24.80 -1.63 -21.93
N THR A 76 25.13 -1.33 -23.19
CA THR A 76 25.79 -2.26 -24.10
C THR A 76 27.24 -2.51 -23.67
N GLY A 77 27.49 -3.65 -23.03
CA GLY A 77 28.83 -4.10 -22.61
C GLY A 77 29.09 -4.13 -21.10
N MET A 78 28.13 -3.71 -20.26
CA MET A 78 28.27 -3.85 -18.80
C MET A 78 27.80 -5.24 -18.34
N GLU A 79 28.51 -5.84 -17.38
CA GLU A 79 27.97 -7.01 -16.70
C GLU A 79 26.82 -6.62 -15.77
N LYS A 80 25.88 -7.54 -15.57
CA LYS A 80 24.75 -7.35 -14.63
C LYS A 80 25.21 -6.99 -13.22
N LYS A 81 26.41 -7.40 -12.83
CA LYS A 81 27.03 -7.07 -11.55
C LYS A 81 27.40 -5.59 -11.45
N ASP A 82 27.99 -5.02 -12.51
CA ASP A 82 28.40 -3.62 -12.55
C ASP A 82 27.18 -2.69 -12.51
N ILE A 83 26.14 -3.08 -13.23
CA ILE A 83 24.81 -2.43 -13.20
C ILE A 83 24.27 -2.38 -11.77
N LEU A 84 24.25 -3.53 -11.09
CA LEU A 84 23.75 -3.63 -9.72
C LEU A 84 24.59 -2.78 -8.75
N GLU A 85 25.91 -2.76 -8.93
CA GLU A 85 26.82 -1.97 -8.12
C GLU A 85 26.59 -0.47 -8.30
N TYR A 86 26.36 -0.02 -9.54
CA TYR A 86 25.98 1.37 -9.82
C TYR A 86 24.68 1.78 -9.11
N GLN A 87 23.65 0.94 -9.18
CA GLN A 87 22.36 1.19 -8.51
C GLN A 87 22.52 1.28 -6.98
N LEU A 88 23.34 0.39 -6.40
CA LEU A 88 23.65 0.41 -4.96
C LEU A 88 24.44 1.65 -4.56
N ASN A 89 25.38 2.09 -5.40
CA ASN A 89 26.14 3.31 -5.15
C ASN A 89 25.22 4.53 -5.11
N LYS A 90 24.23 4.61 -6.00
CA LYS A 90 23.24 5.69 -5.98
C LYS A 90 22.37 5.65 -4.72
N PHE A 91 21.99 4.45 -4.28
CA PHE A 91 21.30 4.27 -3.01
C PHE A 91 22.11 4.80 -1.82
N TYR A 92 23.41 4.48 -1.72
CA TYR A 92 24.25 4.99 -0.64
C TYR A 92 24.37 6.51 -0.65
N GLU A 93 24.56 7.11 -1.82
CA GLU A 93 24.64 8.57 -1.98
C GLU A 93 23.40 9.25 -1.38
N VAL A 94 22.21 8.75 -1.71
CA VAL A 94 20.95 9.27 -1.19
C VAL A 94 20.84 9.05 0.32
N MET A 95 21.13 7.85 0.80
CA MET A 95 21.09 7.57 2.23
C MET A 95 22.02 8.50 3.02
N GLU A 96 23.23 8.76 2.51
CA GLU A 96 24.19 9.67 3.13
C GLU A 96 23.75 11.13 3.08
N LEU A 97 23.10 11.56 2.00
CA LEU A 97 22.56 12.91 1.87
C LEU A 97 21.42 13.18 2.86
N TYR A 98 20.59 12.16 3.10
CA TYR A 98 19.38 12.28 3.92
C TYR A 98 19.51 11.76 5.34
N LYS A 99 20.63 11.13 5.74
CA LYS A 99 20.84 10.62 7.11
C LYS A 99 20.71 11.66 8.22
N LYS A 100 20.88 12.95 7.89
CA LYS A 100 20.77 14.06 8.84
C LYS A 100 19.34 14.62 8.93
N LYS A 101 18.44 14.27 8.00
CA LYS A 101 17.06 14.71 7.98
C LYS A 101 16.22 13.72 8.78
N ARG A 102 15.82 14.11 9.99
CA ARG A 102 15.01 13.29 10.88
C ARG A 102 13.63 13.06 10.27
N GLU A 103 13.10 11.84 10.44
CA GLU A 103 11.77 11.41 9.98
C GLU A 103 11.53 11.49 8.45
N GLN A 104 12.58 11.71 7.67
CA GLN A 104 12.49 11.74 6.22
C GLN A 104 12.06 10.36 5.68
N LYS A 105 11.00 10.35 4.88
CA LYS A 105 10.57 9.18 4.11
C LYS A 105 11.15 9.24 2.71
N ILE A 106 11.75 8.14 2.27
CA ILE A 106 12.37 8.00 0.96
C ILE A 106 11.83 6.73 0.32
N VAL A 107 11.27 6.82 -0.89
CA VAL A 107 10.80 5.70 -1.69
C VAL A 107 11.83 5.45 -2.79
N PHE A 108 12.47 4.28 -2.75
CA PHE A 108 13.39 3.81 -3.77
C PHE A 108 12.64 2.95 -4.78
N ILE A 109 12.57 3.41 -6.03
CA ILE A 109 11.94 2.70 -7.14
C ILE A 109 13.02 1.87 -7.82
N HIS A 110 13.01 0.56 -7.64
CA HIS A 110 14.04 -0.35 -8.17
C HIS A 110 13.52 -1.27 -9.29
N GLY A 111 12.24 -1.16 -9.63
CA GLY A 111 11.56 -2.00 -10.62
C GLY A 111 11.26 -3.42 -10.09
N LYS A 112 10.44 -4.18 -10.83
CA LYS A 112 10.03 -5.54 -10.43
C LYS A 112 11.18 -6.54 -10.59
N GLY A 113 11.79 -6.61 -11.78
CA GLY A 113 12.95 -7.45 -12.11
C GLY A 113 12.91 -8.87 -11.54
N ASP A 114 14.10 -9.42 -11.27
CA ASP A 114 14.30 -10.70 -10.55
C ASP A 114 14.32 -10.51 -9.01
N GLY A 115 14.07 -9.29 -8.52
CA GLY A 115 14.15 -8.96 -7.09
C GLY A 115 15.56 -8.93 -6.49
N VAL A 116 16.62 -9.06 -7.31
CA VAL A 116 18.02 -9.03 -6.86
C VAL A 116 18.35 -7.70 -6.19
N LEU A 117 18.01 -6.58 -6.81
CA LEU A 117 18.26 -5.25 -6.26
C LEU A 117 17.51 -5.04 -4.94
N ARG A 118 16.22 -5.43 -4.87
CA ARG A 118 15.43 -5.39 -3.63
C ARG A 118 16.14 -6.15 -2.50
N LYS A 119 16.55 -7.39 -2.75
CA LYS A 119 17.22 -8.22 -1.74
C LYS A 119 18.50 -7.56 -1.23
N ARG A 120 19.32 -7.02 -2.13
CA ARG A 120 20.56 -6.33 -1.77
C ARG A 120 20.30 -5.05 -0.98
N LEU A 121 19.29 -4.28 -1.35
CA LEU A 121 18.87 -3.09 -0.61
C LEU A 121 18.48 -3.44 0.84
N MET A 122 17.68 -4.50 1.01
CA MET A 122 17.27 -5.00 2.32
C MET A 122 18.46 -5.46 3.16
N ASP A 123 19.41 -6.18 2.55
CA ASP A 123 20.63 -6.64 3.21
C ASP A 123 21.51 -5.46 3.66
N GLU A 124 21.67 -4.44 2.82
CA GLU A 124 22.46 -3.24 3.14
C GLU A 124 21.78 -2.37 4.20
N LEU A 125 20.47 -2.18 4.13
CA LEU A 125 19.68 -1.50 5.15
C LEU A 125 19.83 -2.19 6.51
N ARG A 126 19.75 -3.52 6.54
CA ARG A 126 19.94 -4.30 7.77
C ARG A 126 21.35 -4.19 8.34
N ARG A 127 22.38 -4.21 7.48
CA ARG A 127 23.79 -4.22 7.90
C ARG A 127 24.30 -2.85 8.33
N LYS A 128 24.03 -1.81 7.52
CA LYS A 128 24.62 -0.46 7.71
C LYS A 128 23.65 0.54 8.32
N TYR A 129 22.35 0.37 8.07
CA TYR A 129 21.31 1.34 8.44
C TYR A 129 20.28 0.76 9.41
N GLY A 130 20.71 -0.06 10.37
CA GLY A 130 19.81 -0.73 11.32
C GLY A 130 18.97 0.20 12.20
N THR A 131 19.28 1.49 12.24
CA THR A 131 18.49 2.54 12.91
C THR A 131 17.30 3.02 12.07
N CYS A 132 17.35 2.85 10.75
CA CYS A 132 16.29 3.23 9.82
C CYS A 132 15.21 2.15 9.79
N LYS A 133 13.96 2.56 9.58
CA LYS A 133 12.85 1.63 9.32
C LYS A 133 12.67 1.50 7.82
N TYR A 134 12.31 0.32 7.35
CA TYR A 134 12.00 0.10 5.94
C TYR A 134 10.79 -0.81 5.79
N GLN A 135 10.04 -0.63 4.71
CA GLN A 135 8.86 -1.42 4.34
C GLN A 135 8.67 -1.37 2.82
N ASP A 136 7.86 -2.29 2.29
CA ASP A 136 7.46 -2.20 0.89
C ASP A 136 6.60 -0.93 0.69
N ALA A 137 6.78 -0.27 -0.46
CA ALA A 137 6.00 0.91 -0.82
C ALA A 137 4.55 0.54 -1.18
N SER A 138 3.70 1.56 -1.34
CA SER A 138 2.29 1.37 -1.69
C SER A 138 2.14 0.60 -3.01
N PHE A 139 1.48 -0.56 -2.96
CA PHE A 139 1.23 -1.37 -4.15
C PHE A 139 0.40 -0.63 -5.21
N LYS A 140 -0.53 0.24 -4.78
CA LYS A 140 -1.37 1.03 -5.68
C LYS A 140 -0.56 2.06 -6.49
N GLU A 141 0.50 2.59 -5.89
CA GLU A 141 1.29 3.69 -6.48
C GLU A 141 2.51 3.15 -7.26
N TYR A 142 3.17 2.10 -6.75
CA TYR A 142 4.46 1.64 -7.29
C TYR A 142 4.51 0.14 -7.60
N GLY A 143 3.42 -0.60 -7.39
CA GLY A 143 3.39 -2.05 -7.54
C GLY A 143 4.35 -2.76 -6.58
N PHE A 144 5.01 -3.82 -7.06
CA PHE A 144 6.02 -4.58 -6.29
C PHE A 144 7.45 -4.02 -6.43
N GLY A 145 7.61 -2.90 -7.15
CA GLY A 145 8.92 -2.41 -7.61
C GLY A 145 9.56 -1.34 -6.75
N ALA A 146 9.06 -1.07 -5.54
CA ALA A 146 9.59 0.00 -4.71
C ALA A 146 9.63 -0.32 -3.22
N THR A 147 10.62 0.26 -2.55
CA THR A 147 10.89 0.13 -1.12
C THR A 147 10.86 1.50 -0.46
N MET A 148 10.09 1.66 0.61
CA MET A 148 10.11 2.86 1.45
C MET A 148 11.07 2.69 2.61
N VAL A 149 11.91 3.69 2.84
CA VAL A 149 12.84 3.81 3.97
C VAL A 149 12.50 5.08 4.74
N ILE A 150 12.54 4.99 6.06
CA ILE A 150 12.28 6.08 7.00
C ILE A 150 13.53 6.29 7.83
N ILE A 151 14.13 7.47 7.68
CA ILE A 151 15.29 7.93 8.45
C ILE A 151 14.82 8.32 9.86
N LYS A 152 15.58 7.95 10.89
CA LYS A 152 15.26 8.19 12.31
C LYS A 152 15.93 9.45 12.87
#